data_AF-A0A7G6U8I2-F1
#
_entry.id   AF-A0A7G6U8I2-F1
#
_cell.length_a   1.000
_cell.length_b   1.000
_cell.length_c   1.000
_cell.angle_alpha   90.00
_cell.angle_beta   90.00
_cell.angle_gamma   90.00
#
_symmetry.space_group_name_H-M   'P 1'
#
loop_
_entity.id
_entity.type
_entity.pdbx_description
1 polymer ?
#
loop_
_entity_poly.entity_id
_entity_poly.type
_entity_poly.pdbx_seq_one_letter_code
_entity_poly.pdbx_strand_id
1 'polypeptide(L)'
;MPSSDQPATKRRFPPPWRIERDSDERFCVRDANGFLLVTIYCRDDLQQWSFGRDHLTSDEARRIATAIARLPDLLMQRQGFRPRGSGRPRWKPDRPYHVAIADMFLRERWDEINALCVLNGIPLDATGERIERGGLWRVYEFALQLHAIQFWDRFEGRWLCGEEFAHPERPKDLPPMKELTGWPAFDPKKARR
;
A
#
# COMPACT_ATOMS: atom_id res chain seq x y z
N MET A 1 23.51 -26.63 1.89
CA MET A 1 23.91 -25.29 1.42
C MET A 1 23.43 -25.10 -0.01
N PRO A 2 22.27 -24.46 -0.26
CA PRO A 2 21.96 -23.97 -1.59
C PRO A 2 22.22 -22.46 -1.64
N SER A 3 23.25 -22.09 -2.40
CA SER A 3 23.40 -20.75 -2.96
C SER A 3 22.18 -20.45 -3.82
N SER A 4 21.49 -19.34 -3.58
CA SER A 4 20.46 -18.81 -4.47
C SER A 4 20.71 -17.33 -4.67
N ASP A 5 21.84 -17.04 -5.30
CA ASP A 5 22.11 -15.73 -5.88
C ASP A 5 21.40 -15.70 -7.25
N GLN A 6 20.08 -15.51 -7.24
CA GLN A 6 19.36 -15.17 -8.47
C GLN A 6 19.59 -13.68 -8.74
N PRO A 7 20.10 -13.29 -9.91
CA PRO A 7 20.34 -11.89 -10.21
C PRO A 7 18.99 -11.16 -10.24
N ALA A 8 18.82 -10.23 -9.30
CA ALA A 8 17.69 -9.31 -9.28
C ALA A 8 17.59 -8.66 -10.67
N THR A 9 16.52 -8.95 -11.39
CA THR A 9 16.27 -8.39 -12.73
C THR A 9 16.35 -6.87 -12.64
N LYS A 10 17.37 -6.31 -13.29
CA LYS A 10 17.65 -4.86 -13.30
C LYS A 10 16.40 -4.17 -13.86
N ARG A 11 15.68 -3.42 -13.02
CA ARG A 11 14.43 -2.75 -13.42
C ARG A 11 14.72 -1.81 -14.59
N ARG A 12 13.89 -1.87 -15.63
CA ARG A 12 14.04 -1.04 -16.84
C ARG A 12 14.01 0.46 -16.51
N PHE A 13 13.23 0.85 -15.50
CA PHE A 13 13.09 2.22 -15.00
C PHE A 13 13.33 2.24 -13.48
N PRO A 14 14.54 2.53 -13.00
CA PRO A 14 14.85 2.52 -11.58
C PRO A 14 14.12 3.65 -10.83
N PRO A 15 13.57 3.36 -9.63
CA PRO A 15 13.16 4.39 -8.69
C PRO A 15 14.39 5.13 -8.12
N PRO A 16 14.22 6.34 -7.56
CA PRO A 16 12.98 7.11 -7.46
C PRO A 16 12.63 7.81 -8.78
N TRP A 17 11.35 7.82 -9.13
CA TRP A 17 10.87 8.67 -10.22
C TRP A 17 10.62 10.09 -9.68
N ARG A 18 11.06 11.10 -10.42
CA ARG A 18 10.99 12.51 -10.02
C ARG A 18 10.12 13.29 -10.97
N ILE A 19 9.39 14.26 -10.42
CA ILE A 19 8.61 15.21 -11.20
C ILE A 19 9.49 16.44 -11.40
N GLU A 20 9.59 16.89 -12.63
CA GLU A 20 10.27 18.11 -13.02
C GLU A 20 9.28 19.02 -13.74
N ARG A 21 9.29 20.31 -13.40
CA ARG A 21 8.57 21.32 -14.16
C ARG A 21 9.53 21.86 -15.21
N ASP A 22 9.34 21.43 -16.45
CA ASP A 22 10.22 21.78 -17.57
C ASP A 22 9.82 23.12 -18.20
N SER A 23 8.54 23.49 -18.14
CA SER A 23 8.03 24.82 -18.53
C SER A 23 6.71 25.11 -17.79
N ASP A 24 6.19 26.33 -17.87
CA ASP A 24 4.93 26.67 -17.22
C ASP A 24 3.75 25.82 -17.72
N GLU A 25 3.84 25.32 -18.95
CA GLU A 25 2.82 24.52 -19.64
C GLU A 25 3.05 23.00 -19.57
N ARG A 26 4.07 22.50 -18.84
CA ARG A 26 4.34 21.05 -18.80
C ARG A 26 5.05 20.55 -17.56
N PHE A 27 4.66 19.35 -17.16
CA PHE A 27 5.32 18.55 -16.14
C PHE A 27 5.90 17.29 -16.77
N CYS A 28 7.12 16.95 -16.41
CA CYS A 28 7.82 15.76 -16.86
C CYS A 28 8.04 14.83 -15.68
N VAL A 29 7.86 13.53 -15.89
CA VAL A 29 8.26 12.50 -14.92
C VAL A 29 9.48 11.79 -15.47
N ARG A 30 10.57 11.79 -14.71
CA ARG A 30 11.83 11.12 -15.06
C ARG A 30 12.17 10.02 -14.08
N ASP A 31 12.87 8.99 -14.53
CA ASP A 31 13.42 7.96 -13.64
C ASP A 31 14.70 8.43 -12.92
N ALA A 32 15.29 7.56 -12.09
CA ALA A 32 16.51 7.89 -11.35
C ALA A 32 17.74 8.17 -12.23
N ASN A 33 17.73 7.70 -13.48
CA ASN A 33 18.79 7.94 -14.46
C ASN A 33 18.52 9.17 -15.33
N GLY A 34 17.40 9.89 -15.09
CA GLY A 34 16.99 11.03 -15.89
C GLY A 34 16.25 10.68 -17.19
N PHE A 35 15.89 9.41 -17.39
CA PHE A 35 15.11 8.97 -18.55
C PHE A 35 13.69 9.54 -18.46
N LEU A 36 13.22 10.17 -19.54
CA LEU A 36 11.88 10.75 -19.60
C LEU A 36 10.83 9.65 -19.75
N LEU A 37 9.97 9.50 -18.75
CA LEU A 37 8.90 8.50 -18.73
C LEU A 37 7.62 9.04 -19.35
N VAL A 38 7.21 10.24 -18.94
CA VAL A 38 5.95 10.88 -19.35
C VAL A 38 6.11 12.39 -19.36
N THR A 39 5.50 13.05 -20.33
CA THR A 39 5.26 14.51 -20.35
C THR A 39 3.77 14.76 -20.28
N ILE A 40 3.36 15.61 -19.35
CA ILE A 40 1.97 16.01 -19.12
C ILE A 40 1.87 17.49 -19.42
N TYR A 41 1.05 17.83 -20.40
CA TYR A 41 0.81 19.20 -20.80
C TYR A 41 -0.34 19.80 -20.00
N CYS A 42 -0.20 21.07 -19.63
CA CYS A 42 -1.24 21.88 -19.02
C CYS A 42 -1.32 23.25 -19.70
N ARG A 43 -2.52 23.80 -19.78
CA ARG A 43 -2.81 25.08 -20.43
C ARG A 43 -3.74 25.87 -19.54
N ASP A 44 -3.16 26.64 -18.62
CA ASP A 44 -3.92 27.51 -17.71
C ASP A 44 -4.55 28.70 -18.46
N ASP A 45 -3.91 29.15 -19.54
CA ASP A 45 -4.37 30.22 -20.43
C ASP A 45 -5.69 29.91 -21.15
N LEU A 46 -5.93 28.62 -21.44
CA LEU A 46 -7.13 28.18 -22.16
C LEU A 46 -8.35 28.03 -21.24
N GLN A 47 -8.16 27.99 -19.91
CA GLN A 47 -9.23 27.70 -18.95
C GLN A 47 -10.32 28.78 -18.89
N GLN A 48 -10.02 29.99 -19.35
CA GLN A 48 -10.99 31.07 -19.46
C GLN A 48 -11.99 30.87 -20.62
N TRP A 49 -11.71 29.95 -21.55
CA TRP A 49 -12.55 29.67 -22.71
C TRP A 49 -13.36 28.39 -22.53
N SER A 50 -14.49 28.26 -23.24
CA SER A 50 -15.40 27.11 -23.13
C SER A 50 -14.75 25.76 -23.51
N PHE A 51 -13.73 25.79 -24.37
CA PHE A 51 -12.92 24.63 -24.77
C PHE A 51 -11.68 24.38 -23.88
N GLY A 52 -11.49 25.20 -22.84
CA GLY A 52 -10.42 25.02 -21.86
C GLY A 52 -10.50 23.69 -21.11
N ARG A 53 -11.71 23.14 -20.96
CA ARG A 53 -11.96 21.85 -20.28
C ARG A 53 -11.31 20.64 -20.95
N ASP A 54 -10.97 20.75 -22.23
CA ASP A 54 -10.26 19.68 -22.95
C ASP A 54 -8.76 19.65 -22.60
N HIS A 55 -8.29 20.63 -21.81
CA HIS A 55 -6.90 20.76 -21.40
C HIS A 55 -6.79 20.71 -19.87
N LEU A 56 -5.72 20.09 -19.37
CA LEU A 56 -5.45 20.06 -17.95
C LEU A 56 -5.01 21.44 -17.45
N THR A 57 -5.45 21.78 -16.24
CA THR A 57 -4.82 22.84 -15.44
C THR A 57 -3.45 22.40 -14.93
N SER A 58 -2.60 23.35 -14.55
CA SER A 58 -1.31 23.06 -13.92
C SER A 58 -1.47 22.22 -12.63
N ASP A 59 -2.53 22.44 -11.83
CA ASP A 59 -2.73 21.64 -10.62
C ASP A 59 -3.15 20.20 -10.94
N GLU A 60 -4.03 19.99 -11.92
CA GLU A 60 -4.43 18.64 -12.37
C GLU A 60 -3.23 17.88 -12.96
N ALA A 61 -2.46 18.54 -13.84
CA ALA A 61 -1.26 17.96 -14.41
C ALA A 61 -0.24 17.59 -13.33
N ARG A 62 -0.01 18.45 -12.35
CA ARG A 62 0.87 18.18 -11.20
C ARG A 62 0.38 17.00 -10.37
N ARG A 63 -0.93 16.88 -10.12
CA ARG A 63 -1.51 15.74 -9.37
C ARG A 63 -1.30 14.42 -10.11
N ILE A 64 -1.56 14.40 -11.42
CA ILE A 64 -1.34 13.22 -12.26
C ILE A 64 0.15 12.84 -12.28
N ALA A 65 1.05 13.81 -12.49
CA ALA A 65 2.49 13.61 -12.45
C ALA A 65 2.94 13.00 -11.11
N THR A 66 2.35 13.48 -10.01
CA THR A 66 2.65 12.99 -8.65
C THR A 66 2.18 11.56 -8.44
N ALA A 67 1.02 11.18 -8.96
CA ALA A 67 0.55 9.80 -8.90
C ALA A 67 1.48 8.87 -9.69
N ILE A 68 1.89 9.27 -10.90
CA ILE A 68 2.81 8.49 -11.76
C ILE A 68 4.17 8.33 -11.09
N ALA A 69 4.75 9.39 -10.52
CA ALA A 69 6.05 9.34 -9.85
C ALA A 69 6.06 8.36 -8.64
N ARG A 70 4.90 8.08 -8.03
CA ARG A 70 4.74 7.12 -6.93
C ARG A 70 4.47 5.69 -7.38
N LEU A 71 4.30 5.44 -8.68
CA LEU A 71 4.04 4.08 -9.19
C LEU A 71 5.12 3.07 -8.78
N PRO A 72 6.43 3.39 -8.77
CA PRO A 72 7.42 2.45 -8.28
C PRO A 72 7.15 2.03 -6.83
N ASP A 73 6.81 2.97 -5.96
CA ASP A 73 6.52 2.66 -4.55
C ASP A 73 5.26 1.79 -4.40
N LEU A 74 4.27 1.99 -5.28
CA LEU A 74 3.03 1.21 -5.30
C LEU A 74 3.20 -0.19 -5.90
N LEU A 75 4.03 -0.32 -6.94
CA LEU A 75 4.23 -1.53 -7.72
C LEU A 75 5.46 -2.34 -7.30
N MET A 76 6.34 -1.79 -6.46
CA MET A 76 7.44 -2.53 -5.87
C MET A 76 6.88 -3.63 -4.98
N GLN A 77 6.90 -4.88 -5.47
CA GLN A 77 6.97 -6.05 -4.60
C GLN A 77 8.20 -5.88 -3.71
N ARG A 78 7.97 -5.41 -2.48
CA ARG A 78 8.99 -5.25 -1.44
C ARG A 78 9.60 -6.63 -1.18
N GLN A 79 10.93 -6.70 -1.21
CA GLN A 79 11.66 -7.95 -1.04
C GLN A 79 11.30 -8.59 0.32
N GLY A 80 11.11 -9.90 0.35
CA GLY A 80 10.68 -10.64 1.55
C GLY A 80 9.16 -10.81 1.72
N PHE A 81 8.34 -10.04 1.01
CA PHE A 81 6.88 -10.08 1.16
C PHE A 81 6.23 -10.86 0.00
N ARG A 82 6.11 -12.19 0.15
CA ARG A 82 5.55 -13.07 -0.87
C ARG A 82 4.02 -13.09 -0.81
N PRO A 83 3.31 -13.18 -1.96
CA PRO A 83 1.88 -13.39 -1.96
C PRO A 83 1.54 -14.74 -1.33
N ARG A 84 0.31 -14.87 -0.81
CA ARG A 84 -0.19 -16.15 -0.33
C ARG A 84 -0.31 -17.08 -1.55
N GLY A 85 0.62 -18.03 -1.67
CA GLY A 85 0.65 -19.02 -2.76
C GLY A 85 -0.63 -19.87 -2.83
N SER A 86 -0.78 -20.63 -3.91
CA SER A 86 -2.01 -21.33 -4.28
C SER A 86 -2.42 -22.43 -3.29
N GLY A 87 -3.37 -22.10 -2.39
CA GLY A 87 -4.22 -23.02 -1.64
C GLY A 87 -5.69 -22.64 -1.83
N ARG A 88 -6.61 -23.62 -1.90
CA ARG A 88 -8.05 -23.40 -2.21
C ARG A 88 -8.81 -22.62 -1.12
N PRO A 89 -9.99 -22.00 -1.41
CA PRO A 89 -10.55 -21.60 -2.71
C PRO A 89 -10.71 -20.08 -2.87
N ARG A 90 -10.34 -19.27 -1.88
CA ARG A 90 -10.64 -17.81 -1.87
C ARG A 90 -9.49 -16.94 -2.38
N TRP A 91 -8.42 -17.54 -2.91
CA TRP A 91 -7.38 -16.77 -3.59
C TRP A 91 -7.97 -16.10 -4.81
N LYS A 92 -7.97 -14.77 -4.82
CA LYS A 92 -8.27 -13.99 -6.02
C LYS A 92 -7.00 -13.33 -6.54
N PRO A 93 -6.75 -13.34 -7.87
CA PRO A 93 -5.57 -12.71 -8.46
C PRO A 93 -5.42 -11.22 -8.11
N ASP A 94 -6.54 -10.52 -7.85
CA ASP A 94 -6.58 -9.11 -7.47
C ASP A 94 -6.22 -8.84 -5.99
N ARG A 95 -6.20 -9.88 -5.13
CA ARG A 95 -5.97 -9.75 -3.67
C ARG A 95 -4.94 -10.75 -3.15
N PRO A 96 -3.67 -10.60 -3.55
CA PRO A 96 -2.66 -11.63 -3.32
C PRO A 96 -2.06 -11.61 -1.90
N TYR A 97 -2.30 -10.57 -1.09
CA TYR A 97 -1.63 -10.38 0.20
C TYR A 97 -2.55 -10.70 1.38
N HIS A 98 -2.03 -11.42 2.37
CA HIS A 98 -2.80 -11.87 3.53
C HIS A 98 -2.02 -11.64 4.82
N VAL A 99 -2.69 -11.07 5.82
CA VAL A 99 -2.11 -10.83 7.15
C VAL A 99 -3.04 -11.38 8.21
N ALA A 100 -2.48 -12.15 9.13
CA ALA A 100 -3.18 -12.70 10.27
C ALA A 100 -2.96 -11.85 11.52
N ILE A 101 -4.01 -11.58 12.30
CA ILE A 101 -3.93 -10.92 13.61
C ILE A 101 -4.52 -11.85 14.67
N ALA A 102 -3.94 -11.82 15.88
CA ALA A 102 -4.44 -12.60 17.00
C ALA A 102 -5.87 -12.17 17.38
N ASP A 103 -6.79 -13.13 17.52
CA ASP A 103 -8.21 -12.88 17.76
C ASP A 103 -8.45 -12.08 19.06
N MET A 104 -7.67 -12.34 20.11
CA MET A 104 -7.76 -11.60 21.37
C MET A 104 -7.38 -10.13 21.19
N PHE A 105 -6.23 -9.87 20.56
CA PHE A 105 -5.77 -8.51 20.26
C PHE A 105 -6.78 -7.75 19.40
N LEU A 106 -7.33 -8.43 18.39
CA LEU A 106 -8.32 -7.85 17.49
C LEU A 106 -9.60 -7.46 18.23
N ARG A 107 -10.12 -8.32 19.12
CA ARG A 107 -11.34 -8.04 19.89
C ARG A 107 -11.15 -6.91 20.88
N GLU A 108 -10.00 -6.87 21.53
CA GLU A 108 -9.67 -5.84 22.52
C GLU A 108 -9.36 -4.49 21.89
N ARG A 109 -9.06 -4.40 20.59
CA ARG A 109 -8.67 -3.14 19.95
C ARG A 109 -9.43 -2.86 18.67
N TRP A 110 -10.55 -3.53 18.44
CA TRP A 110 -11.29 -3.47 17.18
C TRP A 110 -11.59 -2.04 16.76
N ASP A 111 -12.11 -1.21 17.67
CA ASP A 111 -12.49 0.17 17.36
C ASP A 111 -11.28 1.03 16.96
N GLU A 112 -10.14 0.85 17.65
CA GLU A 112 -8.88 1.55 17.32
C GLU A 112 -8.34 1.09 15.96
N ILE A 113 -8.29 -0.22 15.73
CA ILE A 113 -7.81 -0.83 14.48
C ILE A 113 -8.67 -0.35 13.31
N ASN A 114 -9.99 -0.43 13.46
CA ASN A 114 -10.93 -0.01 12.42
C ASN A 114 -10.81 1.50 12.12
N ALA A 115 -10.74 2.35 13.16
CA ALA A 115 -10.58 3.79 12.98
C ALA A 115 -9.25 4.15 12.29
N LEU A 116 -8.15 3.50 12.68
CA LEU A 116 -6.84 3.69 12.03
C LEU A 116 -6.86 3.25 10.57
N CYS A 117 -7.44 2.10 10.26
CA CYS A 117 -7.53 1.59 8.90
C CYS A 117 -8.37 2.51 8.02
N VAL A 118 -9.53 3.00 8.51
CA VAL A 118 -10.37 3.97 7.79
C VAL A 118 -9.60 5.28 7.54
N LEU A 119 -8.91 5.83 8.54
CA LEU A 119 -8.12 7.07 8.41
C LEU A 119 -7.00 6.94 7.35
N ASN A 120 -6.44 5.74 7.22
CA ASN A 120 -5.35 5.44 6.31
C ASN A 120 -5.80 4.84 4.96
N GLY A 121 -7.11 4.68 4.74
CA GLY A 121 -7.66 4.11 3.49
C GLY A 121 -7.34 2.63 3.31
N ILE A 122 -7.11 1.89 4.40
CA ILE A 122 -6.77 0.47 4.39
C ILE A 122 -8.07 -0.35 4.52
N PRO A 123 -8.45 -1.16 3.51
CA PRO A 123 -9.64 -2.00 3.59
C PRO A 123 -9.40 -3.19 4.53
N LEU A 124 -10.28 -3.37 5.53
CA LEU A 124 -10.25 -4.50 6.46
C LEU A 124 -11.16 -5.63 5.98
N ASP A 125 -10.81 -6.23 4.84
CA ASP A 125 -11.58 -7.33 4.28
C ASP A 125 -11.24 -8.64 5.01
N ALA A 126 -12.13 -9.08 5.89
CA ALA A 126 -11.97 -10.35 6.59
C ALA A 126 -12.24 -11.51 5.62
N THR A 127 -11.30 -12.45 5.54
CA THR A 127 -11.44 -13.65 4.70
C THR A 127 -12.44 -14.66 5.28
N GLY A 128 -12.71 -14.55 6.60
CA GLY A 128 -13.46 -15.53 7.39
C GLY A 128 -12.59 -16.70 7.88
N GLU A 129 -11.33 -16.78 7.43
CA GLU A 129 -10.42 -17.84 7.80
C GLU A 129 -9.87 -17.66 9.22
N ARG A 130 -9.75 -18.80 9.91
CA ARG A 130 -9.31 -18.91 11.30
C ARG A 130 -8.17 -19.92 11.37
N ILE A 131 -7.03 -19.48 11.89
CA ILE A 131 -5.86 -20.34 12.05
C ILE A 131 -5.63 -20.59 13.53
N GLU A 132 -5.64 -21.84 13.95
CA GLU A 132 -5.44 -22.28 15.34
C GLU A 132 -4.01 -22.83 15.49
N ARG A 133 -3.03 -21.93 15.53
CA ARG A 133 -1.59 -22.26 15.67
C ARG A 133 -0.95 -21.37 16.72
N GLY A 134 -0.73 -21.92 17.91
CA GLY A 134 -0.22 -21.15 19.06
C GLY A 134 -1.15 -20.04 19.53
N GLY A 135 -2.44 -20.12 19.20
CA GLY A 135 -3.46 -19.09 19.40
C GLY A 135 -4.47 -19.08 18.25
N LEU A 136 -5.59 -18.39 18.44
CA LEU A 136 -6.58 -18.18 17.39
C LEU A 136 -6.24 -16.92 16.60
N TRP A 137 -6.07 -17.03 15.29
CA TRP A 137 -5.73 -15.93 14.40
C TRP A 137 -6.82 -15.70 13.36
N ARG A 138 -7.09 -14.44 13.03
CA ARG A 138 -7.99 -14.03 11.95
C ARG A 138 -7.22 -13.49 10.77
N VAL A 139 -7.58 -13.92 9.57
CA VAL A 139 -6.88 -13.56 8.34
C VAL A 139 -7.63 -12.47 7.57
N TYR A 140 -6.91 -11.43 7.19
CA TYR A 140 -7.37 -10.31 6.36
C TYR A 140 -6.67 -10.34 5.01
N GLU A 141 -7.42 -10.04 3.94
CA GLU A 141 -6.92 -9.95 2.56
C GLU A 141 -6.70 -8.50 2.14
N PHE A 142 -5.67 -8.25 1.33
CA PHE A 142 -5.34 -6.93 0.81
C PHE A 142 -4.98 -6.99 -0.67
N ALA A 143 -5.50 -6.03 -1.44
CA ALA A 143 -5.15 -5.83 -2.84
C ALA A 143 -3.74 -5.24 -3.01
N LEU A 144 -3.39 -4.27 -2.18
CA LEU A 144 -2.09 -3.57 -2.25
C LEU A 144 -1.13 -4.10 -1.19
N GLN A 145 0.11 -4.38 -1.61
CA GLN A 145 1.17 -4.85 -0.71
C GLN A 145 1.45 -3.82 0.38
N LEU A 146 1.42 -2.53 0.02
CA LEU A 146 1.64 -1.43 0.96
C LEU A 146 0.64 -1.47 2.13
N HIS A 147 -0.65 -1.69 1.85
CA HIS A 147 -1.68 -1.79 2.89
C HIS A 147 -1.42 -2.98 3.81
N ALA A 148 -1.09 -4.15 3.24
CA ALA A 148 -0.75 -5.32 4.02
C ALA A 148 0.48 -5.09 4.91
N ILE A 149 1.51 -4.40 4.41
CA ILE A 149 2.73 -4.11 5.17
C ILE A 149 2.46 -3.11 6.29
N GLN A 150 1.72 -2.03 6.01
CA GLN A 150 1.36 -1.06 7.04
C GLN A 150 0.52 -1.73 8.13
N PHE A 151 -0.46 -2.54 7.74
CA PHE A 151 -1.32 -3.29 8.66
C PHE A 151 -0.52 -4.29 9.52
N TRP A 152 0.36 -5.06 8.90
CA TRP A 152 1.27 -5.99 9.57
C TRP A 152 2.18 -5.27 10.58
N ASP A 153 2.82 -4.18 10.17
CA ASP A 153 3.76 -3.42 10.98
C ASP A 153 3.10 -2.75 12.19
N ARG A 154 1.91 -2.17 12.00
CA ARG A 154 1.23 -1.39 13.05
C ARG A 154 0.54 -2.25 14.11
N PHE A 155 0.09 -3.44 13.74
CA PHE A 155 -0.75 -4.29 14.59
C PHE A 155 -0.13 -5.64 14.92
N GLU A 156 1.20 -5.74 14.82
CA GLU A 156 1.96 -6.96 15.12
C GLU A 156 1.42 -8.19 14.36
N GLY A 157 0.95 -7.97 13.13
CA GLY A 157 0.39 -9.03 12.32
C GLY A 157 1.40 -10.13 12.02
N ARG A 158 0.91 -11.23 11.46
CA ARG A 158 1.73 -12.31 10.89
C ARG A 158 1.42 -12.40 9.42
N TRP A 159 2.42 -12.21 8.58
CA TRP A 159 2.22 -12.33 7.14
C TRP A 159 1.97 -13.80 6.79
N LEU A 160 1.07 -14.09 5.86
CA LEU A 160 0.80 -15.46 5.42
C LEU A 160 1.46 -15.76 4.08
N CYS A 161 2.39 -16.70 4.10
CA CYS A 161 3.06 -17.25 2.92
C CYS A 161 2.57 -18.69 2.71
N GLY A 162 1.50 -18.86 1.93
CA GLY A 162 0.85 -20.15 1.77
C GLY A 162 0.11 -20.54 3.05
N GLU A 163 0.62 -21.57 3.74
CA GLU A 163 0.11 -22.01 5.05
C GLU A 163 0.98 -21.56 6.23
N GLU A 164 2.12 -20.90 5.97
CA GLU A 164 3.09 -20.56 7.02
C GLU A 164 3.00 -19.08 7.41
N PHE A 165 3.27 -18.80 8.69
CA PHE A 165 3.49 -17.44 9.15
C PHE A 165 4.91 -17.00 8.80
N ALA A 166 5.01 -15.87 8.11
CA ALA A 166 6.25 -15.22 7.77
C ALA A 166 6.42 -13.92 8.55
N HIS A 167 7.68 -13.61 8.85
CA HIS A 167 8.13 -12.38 9.51
C HIS A 167 9.05 -11.64 8.56
N PRO A 168 8.48 -10.99 7.54
CA PRO A 168 9.27 -10.23 6.59
C PRO A 168 9.97 -9.06 7.29
N GLU A 169 11.14 -8.68 6.81
CA GLU A 169 11.86 -7.53 7.37
C GLU A 169 11.10 -6.23 7.10
N ARG A 170 11.00 -5.35 8.11
CA ARG A 170 10.38 -4.04 7.94
C ARG A 170 11.18 -3.22 6.92
N PRO A 171 10.57 -2.76 5.81
CA PRO A 171 11.24 -1.87 4.87
C PRO A 171 11.65 -0.57 5.55
N LYS A 172 12.90 -0.13 5.32
CA LYS A 172 13.46 1.11 5.93
C LYS A 172 12.64 2.35 5.56
N ASP A 173 12.13 2.39 4.33
CA ASP A 173 11.36 3.52 3.79
C ASP A 173 9.84 3.27 3.83
N LEU A 174 9.34 2.51 4.80
CA LEU A 174 7.89 2.31 4.99
C LEU A 174 7.24 3.60 5.49
N PRO A 175 6.32 4.22 4.73
CA PRO A 175 5.58 5.37 5.24
C PRO A 175 4.73 4.96 6.45
N PRO A 176 4.87 5.64 7.59
CA PRO A 176 4.07 5.32 8.77
C PRO A 176 2.58 5.60 8.50
N MET A 177 1.71 4.83 9.17
CA MET A 177 0.30 5.18 9.21
C MET A 177 0.10 6.53 9.91
N LYS A 178 -0.88 7.30 9.44
CA LYS A 178 -1.40 8.47 10.17
C LYS A 178 -1.92 8.01 11.54
N GLU A 179 -1.63 8.82 12.55
CA GLU A 179 -2.06 8.57 13.93
C GLU A 179 -3.43 9.16 14.21
N LEU A 180 -4.14 8.55 15.16
CA LEU A 180 -5.40 9.07 15.67
C LEU A 180 -5.13 10.21 16.67
N THR A 181 -5.23 11.46 16.22
CA THR A 181 -5.12 12.63 17.10
C THR A 181 -6.43 12.86 17.87
N GLY A 182 -6.37 12.91 19.20
CA GLY A 182 -7.52 13.24 20.05
C GLY A 182 -8.57 12.13 20.20
N TRP A 183 -8.22 10.88 19.89
CA TRP A 183 -9.12 9.75 20.02
C TRP A 183 -9.25 9.32 21.50
N PRO A 184 -10.48 9.07 22.01
CA PRO A 184 -10.63 8.63 23.38
C PRO A 184 -9.93 7.29 23.59
N ALA A 185 -9.27 7.13 24.75
CA ALA A 185 -8.69 5.85 25.14
C ALA A 185 -9.77 4.75 25.04
N PHE A 186 -9.42 3.63 24.43
CA PHE A 186 -10.33 2.49 24.27
C PHE A 186 -10.84 2.03 25.65
N ASP A 187 -12.16 1.97 25.82
CA ASP A 187 -12.80 1.45 27.02
C ASP A 187 -13.33 0.02 26.76
N PRO A 188 -12.62 -1.03 27.24
CA PRO A 188 -13.03 -2.42 27.05
C PRO A 188 -14.41 -2.76 27.63
N LYS A 189 -14.97 -1.92 28.51
CA LYS A 189 -16.30 -2.14 29.10
C LYS A 189 -17.44 -1.78 28.14
N LYS A 190 -17.21 -0.91 27.14
CA LYS A 190 -18.23 -0.53 26.15
C LYS A 190 -18.40 -1.58 25.04
N ALA A 191 -17.38 -2.39 24.77
CA ALA A 191 -17.39 -3.42 23.72
C ALA A 191 -18.12 -4.74 24.11
N ARG A 192 -18.62 -4.85 25.36
CA ARG A 192 -19.30 -6.03 25.90
C ARG A 192 -20.84 -5.95 25.94
N ARG A 193 -21.45 -4.91 25.38
CA ARG A 193 -22.92 -4.75 25.32
C ARG A 193 -23.50 -5.12 23.96
#